data_AF-A0A0F9SJK4-F1
#
_entry.id   AF-A0A0F9SJK4-F1
#
_cell.length_a   1.000
_cell.length_b   1.000
_cell.length_c   1.000
_cell.angle_alpha   90.00
_cell.angle_beta   90.00
_cell.angle_gamma   90.00
#
_symmetry.space_group_name_H-M   'P 1'
#
loop_
_entity.id
_entity.type
_entity.pdbx_description
1 polymer ?
#
loop_
_entity_poly.entity_id
_entity_poly.type
_entity_poly.pdbx_seq_one_letter_code
_entity_poly.pdbx_strand_id
1 'polypeptide(L)'
;MPSWKLLPEFVPKIMTTAERDAKWESPPNALTIYNSDLGMYQVYSGIRWVSLPQYVTVAATTAPGVGDDTDDGYVIGDRWLDVTADEEYVALDVTVGSAVWKRTTRDDAGDLTYTPAVATDWDGDADPGDMDDALDQLAERIDDTEALEHAQAHAPESHTGQGATAAELETLTDTSDADALHDHGNHGVTHNLYSVHTYVFVPDAAKGVDIAIGDQQSIVHHSGDNNETVIAWGIDAETAPTGASLNIQLEFGNTDDLDDVASWTEIDAEVLAISAKSVKFTGSFTNATITANRLIRMNVDQVGSTVAGQDGSVWLRVKRPLVT
;
A
#
# COMPACT_ATOMS: atom_id res chain seq x y z
N MET A 1 31.72 -53.56 -23.78
CA MET A 1 31.85 -53.43 -22.31
C MET A 1 33.10 -54.20 -21.91
N PRO A 2 34.07 -53.60 -21.21
CA PRO A 2 35.25 -54.36 -20.78
C PRO A 2 34.77 -55.42 -19.78
N SER A 3 35.08 -56.70 -20.05
CA SER A 3 34.80 -57.77 -19.11
C SER A 3 35.74 -57.61 -17.91
N TRP A 4 35.18 -57.32 -16.74
CA TRP A 4 35.91 -57.37 -15.49
C TRP A 4 36.25 -58.83 -15.21
N LYS A 5 37.42 -59.29 -15.68
CA LYS A 5 37.99 -60.53 -15.16
C LYS A 5 38.32 -60.26 -13.70
N LEU A 6 37.55 -60.84 -12.79
CA LEU A 6 37.92 -60.94 -11.38
C LEU A 6 39.37 -61.44 -11.35
N LEU A 7 40.27 -60.64 -10.78
CA LEU A 7 41.62 -61.09 -10.50
C LEU A 7 41.51 -62.36 -9.64
N PRO A 8 42.38 -63.37 -9.84
CA PRO A 8 42.36 -64.58 -9.03
C PRO A 8 42.33 -64.18 -7.56
N GLU A 9 41.32 -64.72 -6.88
CA GLU A 9 40.84 -64.37 -5.55
C GLU A 9 42.00 -64.00 -4.63
N PHE A 10 42.03 -62.73 -4.20
CA PHE A 10 42.88 -62.30 -3.09
C PHE A 10 42.25 -62.87 -1.81
N VAL A 11 42.29 -64.20 -1.64
CA VAL A 11 41.83 -64.87 -0.43
C VAL A 11 42.87 -64.57 0.65
N PRO A 12 42.53 -63.76 1.67
CA PRO A 12 43.47 -63.47 2.74
C PRO A 12 43.80 -64.79 3.43
N LYS A 13 45.09 -65.04 3.69
CA LYS A 13 45.48 -66.25 4.43
C LYS A 13 44.93 -66.17 5.85
N ILE A 14 44.21 -67.21 6.25
CA ILE A 14 43.74 -67.42 7.63
C ILE A 14 44.91 -67.97 8.44
N MET A 15 45.21 -67.37 9.59
CA MET A 15 46.24 -67.85 10.52
C MET A 15 46.04 -67.27 11.92
N THR A 16 46.59 -67.93 12.93
CA THR A 16 46.65 -67.44 14.31
C THR A 16 47.69 -66.31 14.47
N THR A 17 47.62 -65.57 15.58
CA THR A 17 48.61 -64.55 15.99
C THR A 17 50.00 -65.17 16.10
N ALA A 18 50.09 -66.37 16.69
CA ALA A 18 51.35 -67.08 16.85
C ALA A 18 51.94 -67.53 15.50
N GLU A 19 51.10 -68.05 14.59
CA GLU A 19 51.54 -68.44 13.24
C GLU A 19 51.99 -67.24 12.41
N ARG A 20 51.26 -66.12 12.49
CA ARG A 20 51.63 -64.86 11.85
C ARG A 20 53.00 -64.38 12.31
N ASP A 21 53.22 -64.32 13.62
CA ASP A 21 54.46 -63.79 14.21
C ASP A 21 55.65 -64.73 13.98
N ALA A 22 55.44 -66.04 13.98
CA ALA A 22 56.47 -67.02 13.66
C ALA A 22 56.86 -67.04 12.17
N LYS A 23 55.91 -66.70 11.29
CA LYS A 23 56.10 -66.80 9.84
C LYS A 23 56.77 -65.58 9.23
N TRP A 24 56.63 -64.40 9.83
CA TRP A 24 57.22 -63.17 9.32
C TRP A 24 57.76 -62.26 10.43
N GLU A 25 59.08 -62.24 10.56
CA GLU A 25 59.79 -61.21 11.35
C GLU A 25 59.71 -59.83 10.68
N SER A 26 59.48 -59.76 9.36
CA SER A 26 59.28 -58.53 8.59
C SER A 26 58.37 -58.77 7.38
N PRO A 27 57.04 -58.71 7.56
CA PRO A 27 56.07 -58.92 6.49
C PRO A 27 56.19 -57.83 5.40
N PRO A 28 55.79 -58.11 4.14
CA PRO A 28 55.62 -57.08 3.12
C PRO A 28 54.63 -56.00 3.58
N ASN A 29 54.91 -54.74 3.24
CA ASN A 29 53.97 -53.64 3.49
C ASN A 29 52.61 -53.94 2.84
N ALA A 30 51.53 -53.64 3.57
CA ALA A 30 50.15 -53.90 3.18
C ALA A 30 49.78 -55.39 3.01
N LEU A 31 50.53 -56.31 3.62
CA LEU A 31 50.07 -57.69 3.73
C LEU A 31 48.80 -57.74 4.59
N THR A 32 47.69 -58.20 4.00
CA THR A 32 46.42 -58.44 4.69
C THR A 32 46.27 -59.92 4.99
N ILE A 33 45.93 -60.24 6.24
CA ILE A 33 45.60 -61.59 6.70
C ILE A 33 44.28 -61.56 7.46
N TYR A 34 43.64 -62.72 7.62
CA TYR A 34 42.58 -62.90 8.61
C TYR A 34 43.18 -63.57 9.84
N ASN A 35 43.19 -62.88 10.98
CA ASN A 35 43.70 -63.43 12.23
C ASN A 35 42.59 -64.22 12.93
N SER A 36 42.72 -65.54 12.98
CA SER A 36 41.69 -66.42 13.57
C SER A 36 41.57 -66.30 15.09
N ASP A 37 42.61 -65.83 15.79
CA ASP A 37 42.54 -65.65 17.25
C ASP A 37 41.76 -64.39 17.62
N LEU A 38 41.82 -63.37 16.76
CA LEU A 38 41.17 -62.08 16.97
C LEU A 38 39.87 -61.93 16.19
N GLY A 39 39.53 -62.90 15.33
CA GLY A 39 38.33 -62.87 14.49
C GLY A 39 38.29 -61.69 13.51
N MET A 40 39.43 -61.13 13.11
CA MET A 40 39.44 -59.88 12.32
C MET A 40 40.57 -59.82 11.31
N TYR A 41 40.37 -59.00 10.28
CA TYR A 41 41.42 -58.70 9.31
C TYR A 41 42.50 -57.82 9.93
N GLN A 42 43.76 -58.14 9.64
CA GLN A 42 44.89 -57.32 10.02
C GLN A 42 45.73 -56.98 8.81
N VAL A 43 46.20 -55.73 8.73
CA VAL A 43 47.10 -55.25 7.70
C VAL A 43 48.44 -54.87 8.33
N TYR A 44 49.54 -55.30 7.73
CA TYR A 44 50.86 -54.88 8.16
C TYR A 44 51.18 -53.48 7.61
N SER A 45 51.37 -52.50 8.49
CA SER A 45 51.64 -51.10 8.10
C SER A 45 53.08 -50.83 7.66
N GLY A 46 53.94 -51.86 7.72
CA GLY A 46 55.39 -51.76 7.53
C GLY A 46 56.19 -51.76 8.83
N ILE A 47 55.55 -51.48 9.97
CA ILE A 47 56.18 -51.49 11.30
C ILE A 47 55.39 -52.27 12.36
N ARG A 48 54.10 -52.49 12.15
CA ARG A 48 53.24 -53.27 13.05
C ARG A 48 52.01 -53.80 12.31
N TRP A 49 51.36 -54.79 12.89
CA TRP A 49 50.04 -55.21 12.49
C TRP A 49 48.99 -54.22 13.00
N VAL A 50 48.08 -53.82 12.13
CA VAL A 50 46.93 -52.95 12.44
C VAL A 50 45.67 -53.74 12.19
N SER A 51 44.80 -53.85 13.18
CA SER A 51 43.50 -54.46 13.03
C SER A 51 42.57 -53.53 12.24
N LEU A 52 41.91 -54.08 11.23
CA LEU A 52 40.85 -53.38 10.51
C LEU A 52 39.54 -53.66 11.25
N PRO A 53 38.81 -52.62 11.69
CA PRO A 53 37.50 -52.83 12.27
C PRO A 53 36.60 -53.47 11.20
N GLN A 54 36.08 -54.65 11.51
CA GLN A 54 35.06 -55.27 10.69
C GLN A 54 33.73 -54.81 11.27
N TYR A 55 33.14 -53.80 10.65
CA TYR A 55 31.77 -53.43 10.98
C TYR A 55 30.84 -54.50 10.44
N VAL A 56 30.09 -55.15 11.32
CA VAL A 56 29.04 -56.09 10.94
C VAL A 56 27.77 -55.29 10.68
N THR A 57 27.13 -55.58 9.55
CA THR A 57 25.73 -55.17 9.31
C THR A 57 24.87 -56.41 9.48
N VAL A 58 24.07 -56.43 10.55
CA VAL A 58 23.09 -57.50 10.78
C VAL A 58 21.75 -57.04 10.26
N ALA A 59 21.08 -57.91 9.50
CA ALA A 59 19.68 -57.74 9.13
C ALA A 59 18.85 -58.69 10.01
N ALA A 60 18.04 -58.11 10.90
CA ALA A 60 17.20 -58.82 11.86
C ALA A 60 15.75 -58.32 11.77
N THR A 61 14.81 -59.09 12.32
CA THR A 61 13.37 -58.74 12.28
C THR A 61 12.89 -57.99 13.53
N THR A 62 13.80 -57.64 14.43
CA THR A 62 13.53 -56.91 15.67
C THR A 62 14.69 -56.00 16.00
N ALA A 63 14.43 -54.92 16.74
CA ALA A 63 15.43 -54.05 17.31
C ALA A 63 16.45 -54.82 18.19
N PRO A 64 17.71 -54.36 18.27
CA PRO A 64 18.71 -54.97 19.13
C PRO A 64 18.35 -54.79 20.62
N GLY A 65 18.59 -55.82 21.40
CA GLY A 65 18.47 -55.82 22.85
C GLY A 65 19.79 -55.52 23.54
N VAL A 66 19.73 -55.38 24.87
CA VAL A 66 20.92 -55.16 25.72
C VAL A 66 21.88 -56.35 25.77
N GLY A 67 21.43 -57.53 25.34
CA GLY A 67 22.24 -58.75 25.24
C GLY A 67 22.99 -58.89 23.91
N ASP A 68 22.66 -58.08 22.89
CA ASP A 68 23.39 -58.06 21.64
C ASP A 68 24.71 -57.29 21.82
N ASP A 69 25.70 -57.98 22.38
CA ASP A 69 26.90 -57.39 22.98
C ASP A 69 28.22 -58.09 22.55
N THR A 70 29.32 -57.83 23.26
CA THR A 70 30.65 -58.40 22.93
C THR A 70 30.68 -59.94 22.98
N ASP A 71 29.88 -60.59 23.83
CA ASP A 71 29.82 -62.06 23.91
C ASP A 71 29.20 -62.67 22.64
N ASP A 72 28.36 -61.90 21.94
CA ASP A 72 27.77 -62.26 20.64
C ASP A 72 28.65 -61.81 19.45
N GLY A 73 29.80 -61.19 19.73
CA GLY A 73 30.80 -60.79 18.73
C GLY A 73 30.60 -59.38 18.15
N TYR A 74 29.72 -58.57 18.74
CA TYR A 74 29.53 -57.18 18.31
C TYR A 74 30.63 -56.26 18.82
N VAL A 75 30.92 -55.22 18.03
CA VAL A 75 31.85 -54.14 18.39
C VAL A 75 31.18 -52.76 18.25
N ILE A 76 31.70 -51.76 18.98
CA ILE A 76 31.24 -50.37 18.83
C ILE A 76 31.36 -49.95 17.36
N GLY A 77 30.29 -49.37 16.82
CA GLY A 77 30.16 -48.95 15.43
C GLY A 77 29.49 -49.97 14.50
N ASP A 78 29.19 -51.17 14.97
CA ASP A 78 28.37 -52.13 14.22
C ASP A 78 26.98 -51.56 13.93
N ARG A 79 26.41 -52.02 12.81
CA ARG A 79 25.10 -51.58 12.34
C ARG A 79 24.10 -52.71 12.42
N TRP A 80 22.91 -52.38 12.88
CA TRP A 80 21.79 -53.30 12.97
C TRP A 80 20.63 -52.73 12.17
N LEU A 81 20.08 -53.54 11.27
CA LEU A 81 18.92 -53.22 10.45
C LEU A 81 17.75 -54.06 10.92
N ASP A 82 16.77 -53.43 11.59
CA ASP A 82 15.46 -54.01 11.81
C ASP A 82 14.65 -53.90 10.52
N VAL A 83 14.61 -54.98 9.75
CA VAL A 83 13.91 -55.01 8.44
C VAL A 83 12.39 -55.09 8.57
N THR A 84 11.86 -55.25 9.78
CA THR A 84 10.40 -55.26 10.00
C THR A 84 9.90 -53.87 10.36
N ALA A 85 10.66 -53.12 11.16
CA ALA A 85 10.35 -51.74 11.52
C ALA A 85 10.94 -50.69 10.54
N ASP A 86 11.76 -51.12 9.57
CA ASP A 86 12.53 -50.25 8.68
C ASP A 86 13.48 -49.29 9.44
N GLU A 87 14.08 -49.79 10.52
CA GLU A 87 14.94 -49.01 11.41
C GLU A 87 16.41 -49.45 11.37
N GLU A 88 17.32 -48.48 11.41
CA GLU A 88 18.76 -48.66 11.55
C GLU A 88 19.21 -48.26 12.96
N TYR A 89 20.14 -49.02 13.52
CA TYR A 89 20.79 -48.77 14.79
C TYR A 89 22.32 -48.87 14.65
N VAL A 90 23.05 -48.12 15.48
CA VAL A 90 24.50 -48.21 15.62
C VAL A 90 24.89 -48.54 17.07
N ALA A 91 25.79 -49.51 17.25
CA ALA A 91 26.32 -49.85 18.57
C ALA A 91 27.21 -48.70 19.09
N LEU A 92 26.84 -48.12 20.24
CA LEU A 92 27.65 -47.10 20.92
C LEU A 92 28.45 -47.70 22.10
N ASP A 93 27.92 -48.76 22.70
CA ASP A 93 28.53 -49.55 23.77
C ASP A 93 28.11 -51.01 23.56
N VAL A 94 29.03 -51.96 23.75
CA VAL A 94 28.78 -53.41 23.61
C VAL A 94 29.21 -54.17 24.87
N THR A 95 29.20 -53.50 26.03
CA THR A 95 29.50 -54.12 27.33
C THR A 95 28.54 -55.29 27.61
N VAL A 96 29.10 -56.44 27.99
CA VAL A 96 28.34 -57.68 28.22
C VAL A 96 27.14 -57.46 29.16
N GLY A 97 25.95 -57.85 28.71
CA GLY A 97 24.66 -57.72 29.37
C GLY A 97 24.11 -56.29 29.45
N SER A 98 24.76 -55.32 28.80
CA SER A 98 24.42 -53.89 28.90
C SER A 98 24.76 -53.09 27.64
N ALA A 99 24.64 -53.71 26.46
CA ALA A 99 24.88 -53.01 25.20
C ALA A 99 23.92 -51.83 25.01
N VAL A 100 24.45 -50.76 24.39
CA VAL A 100 23.70 -49.54 24.05
C VAL A 100 23.72 -49.36 22.55
N TRP A 101 22.55 -49.50 21.95
CA TRP A 101 22.31 -49.29 20.53
C TRP A 101 21.54 -47.99 20.31
N LYS A 102 22.06 -47.14 19.43
CA LYS A 102 21.42 -45.87 19.07
C LYS A 102 20.74 -46.01 17.73
N ARG A 103 19.42 -45.85 17.71
CA ARG A 103 18.67 -45.72 16.44
C ARG A 103 19.15 -44.50 15.65
N THR A 104 19.39 -44.68 14.37
CA THR A 104 19.87 -43.67 13.41
C THR A 104 18.86 -43.37 12.31
N THR A 105 17.80 -44.17 12.17
CA THR A 105 16.63 -43.78 11.35
C THR A 105 16.01 -42.52 11.93
N ARG A 106 15.61 -41.61 11.03
CA ARG A 106 14.97 -40.35 11.39
C ARG A 106 13.52 -40.65 11.80
N ASP A 107 13.12 -40.06 12.92
CA ASP A 107 11.70 -40.00 13.29
C ASP A 107 10.90 -39.27 12.22
N ASP A 108 9.73 -39.82 11.85
CA ASP A 108 8.72 -39.02 11.19
C ASP A 108 8.16 -37.98 12.18
N ALA A 109 7.62 -36.87 11.68
CA ALA A 109 7.02 -35.85 12.53
C ALA A 109 5.85 -36.42 13.36
N GLY A 110 5.08 -37.34 12.78
CA GLY A 110 3.97 -38.03 13.45
C GLY A 110 4.40 -39.02 14.55
N ASP A 111 5.66 -39.50 14.53
CA ASP A 111 6.18 -40.37 15.60
C ASP A 111 6.56 -39.58 16.87
N LEU A 112 6.64 -38.26 16.78
CA LEU A 112 7.01 -37.40 17.90
C LEU A 112 5.81 -37.09 18.79
N THR A 113 5.58 -37.95 19.79
CA THR A 113 4.52 -37.68 20.77
C THR A 113 4.87 -36.49 21.66
N TYR A 114 3.97 -35.52 21.79
CA TYR A 114 4.11 -34.38 22.70
C TYR A 114 2.99 -34.37 23.74
N THR A 115 3.31 -34.39 25.04
CA THR A 115 2.27 -34.21 26.07
C THR A 115 2.27 -32.76 26.54
N PRO A 116 1.23 -31.96 26.28
CA PRO A 116 1.20 -30.57 26.71
C PRO A 116 1.12 -30.48 28.24
N ALA A 117 1.73 -29.43 28.79
CA ALA A 117 1.70 -29.18 30.24
C ALA A 117 0.30 -28.84 30.76
N VAL A 118 -0.57 -28.30 29.89
CA VAL A 118 -1.93 -27.87 30.20
C VAL A 118 -2.83 -28.25 29.03
N ALA A 119 -3.65 -29.29 29.21
CA ALA A 119 -4.55 -29.78 28.16
C ALA A 119 -5.69 -28.80 27.81
N THR A 120 -5.99 -27.84 28.69
CA THR A 120 -7.06 -26.85 28.49
C THR A 120 -6.66 -25.70 27.57
N ASP A 121 -5.39 -25.61 27.17
CA ASP A 121 -4.90 -24.58 26.25
C ASP A 121 -5.13 -24.96 24.76
N TRP A 122 -5.68 -26.16 24.54
CA TRP A 122 -6.06 -26.74 23.24
C TRP A 122 -7.57 -26.68 23.09
N ASP A 123 -8.07 -26.23 21.93
CA ASP A 123 -9.49 -26.04 21.68
C ASP A 123 -10.11 -27.23 20.94
N GLY A 124 -10.74 -28.15 21.67
CA GLY A 124 -11.61 -29.16 21.08
C GLY A 124 -11.13 -30.61 21.24
N ASP A 125 -11.28 -31.39 20.18
CA ASP A 125 -11.06 -32.84 20.11
C ASP A 125 -9.72 -33.25 19.47
N ALA A 126 -8.89 -32.29 19.07
CA ALA A 126 -7.52 -32.53 18.61
C ALA A 126 -6.67 -33.18 19.71
N ASP A 127 -5.93 -34.23 19.40
CA ASP A 127 -5.01 -34.86 20.35
C ASP A 127 -3.68 -34.11 20.33
N PRO A 128 -3.32 -33.36 21.39
CA PRO A 128 -2.05 -32.66 21.42
C PRO A 128 -0.83 -33.60 21.50
N GLY A 129 -1.08 -34.90 21.72
CA GLY A 129 -0.15 -36.01 21.57
C GLY A 129 0.32 -36.26 20.14
N ASP A 130 -0.47 -35.87 19.15
CA ASP A 130 -0.19 -36.01 17.72
C ASP A 130 0.32 -34.67 17.16
N MET A 131 1.45 -34.71 16.46
CA MET A 131 2.08 -33.52 15.89
C MET A 131 1.22 -32.91 14.76
N ASP A 132 0.50 -33.73 14.01
CA ASP A 132 -0.32 -33.26 12.89
C ASP A 132 -1.53 -32.48 13.43
N ASP A 133 -2.24 -33.04 14.41
CA ASP A 133 -3.33 -32.37 15.14
C ASP A 133 -2.82 -31.08 15.81
N ALA A 134 -1.59 -31.12 16.34
CA ALA A 134 -0.97 -29.97 17.00
C ALA A 134 -0.72 -28.79 16.05
N LEU A 135 -0.28 -29.09 14.82
CA LEU A 135 -0.03 -28.09 13.78
C LEU A 135 -1.32 -27.54 13.19
N ASP A 136 -2.36 -28.37 13.05
CA ASP A 136 -3.67 -27.94 12.57
C ASP A 136 -4.30 -26.93 13.54
N GLN A 137 -4.25 -27.17 14.85
CA GLN A 137 -4.70 -26.19 15.86
C GLN A 137 -3.93 -24.87 15.82
N LEU A 138 -2.60 -24.92 15.60
CA LEU A 138 -1.81 -23.70 15.46
C LEU A 138 -2.23 -22.90 14.23
N ALA A 139 -2.53 -23.58 13.12
CA ALA A 139 -3.03 -22.95 11.92
C ALA A 139 -4.40 -22.30 12.14
N GLU A 140 -5.34 -22.98 12.80
CA GLU A 140 -6.66 -22.43 13.14
C GLU A 140 -6.54 -21.21 14.06
N ARG A 141 -5.72 -21.26 15.12
CA ARG A 141 -5.50 -20.13 16.02
C ARG A 141 -4.89 -18.91 15.32
N ILE A 142 -4.03 -19.13 14.32
CA ILE A 142 -3.47 -18.04 13.51
C ILE A 142 -4.57 -17.44 12.63
N ASP A 143 -5.38 -18.27 11.96
CA ASP A 143 -6.51 -17.80 11.14
C ASP A 143 -7.51 -16.98 11.97
N ASP A 144 -7.88 -17.47 13.15
CA ASP A 144 -8.75 -16.77 14.10
C ASP A 144 -8.15 -15.42 14.54
N THR A 145 -6.84 -15.37 14.80
CA THR A 145 -6.16 -14.13 15.19
C THR A 145 -6.16 -13.11 14.05
N GLU A 146 -5.83 -13.55 12.82
CA GLU A 146 -5.86 -12.70 11.64
C GLU A 146 -7.28 -12.19 11.35
N ALA A 147 -8.30 -13.03 11.57
CA ALA A 147 -9.71 -12.65 11.48
C ALA A 147 -10.11 -11.65 12.59
N LEU A 148 -9.61 -11.82 13.81
CA LEU A 148 -9.88 -10.93 14.94
C LEU A 148 -9.31 -9.53 14.69
N GLU A 149 -8.08 -9.43 14.17
CA GLU A 149 -7.46 -8.14 13.86
C GLU A 149 -8.22 -7.40 12.75
N HIS A 150 -8.76 -8.14 11.77
CA HIS A 150 -9.60 -7.56 10.72
C HIS A 150 -10.98 -7.11 11.25
N ALA A 151 -11.57 -7.84 12.20
CA ALA A 151 -12.81 -7.47 12.87
C ALA A 151 -12.64 -6.25 13.80
N GLN A 152 -11.50 -6.16 14.50
CA GLN A 152 -11.22 -5.09 15.45
C GLN A 152 -10.89 -3.76 14.76
N ALA A 153 -10.34 -3.80 13.54
CA ALA A 153 -10.18 -2.61 12.68
C ALA A 153 -11.51 -2.06 12.12
N HIS A 154 -12.60 -2.83 12.20
CA HIS A 154 -13.91 -2.50 11.61
C HIS A 154 -15.07 -2.47 12.62
N ALA A 155 -14.81 -2.47 13.93
CA ALA A 155 -15.83 -2.10 14.90
C ALA A 155 -15.89 -0.56 14.96
N PRO A 156 -16.82 0.14 14.26
CA PRO A 156 -17.21 1.44 14.76
C PRO A 156 -17.64 1.20 16.21
N GLU A 157 -17.15 2.02 17.14
CA GLU A 157 -17.67 2.04 18.50
C GLU A 157 -19.18 2.34 18.40
N SER A 158 -19.98 1.30 18.23
CA SER A 158 -21.42 1.43 18.14
C SER A 158 -21.86 1.67 19.57
N HIS A 159 -22.18 2.92 19.87
CA HIS A 159 -22.83 3.33 21.10
C HIS A 159 -24.25 2.73 21.13
N THR A 160 -24.37 1.41 21.22
CA THR A 160 -25.67 0.73 21.35
C THR A 160 -26.13 0.88 22.79
N GLY A 161 -26.79 2.01 23.07
CA GLY A 161 -27.81 2.03 24.11
C GLY A 161 -28.92 1.06 23.70
N GLN A 162 -28.79 -0.21 24.06
CA GLN A 162 -29.74 -1.30 23.77
C GLN A 162 -31.04 -1.16 24.60
N GLY A 163 -31.62 0.04 24.65
CA GLY A 163 -32.82 0.32 25.44
C GLY A 163 -33.70 1.44 24.91
N ALA A 164 -33.30 2.15 23.85
CA ALA A 164 -34.17 3.16 23.27
C ALA A 164 -35.38 2.48 22.60
N THR A 165 -36.55 2.68 23.17
CA THR A 165 -37.83 2.34 22.53
C THR A 165 -37.98 3.18 21.26
N ALA A 166 -38.79 2.74 20.28
CA ALA A 166 -38.98 3.50 19.03
C ALA A 166 -39.40 4.97 19.27
N ALA A 167 -40.08 5.26 20.38
CA ALA A 167 -40.43 6.64 20.76
C ALA A 167 -39.25 7.47 21.29
N GLU A 168 -38.22 6.84 21.88
CA GLU A 168 -37.00 7.50 22.36
C GLU A 168 -36.00 7.71 21.22
N LEU A 169 -36.07 6.91 20.16
CA LEU A 169 -35.26 7.07 18.94
C LEU A 169 -35.77 8.22 18.05
N GLU A 170 -37.09 8.48 18.05
CA GLU A 170 -37.74 9.59 17.33
C GLU A 170 -37.48 10.97 17.97
N THR A 171 -36.93 11.00 19.19
CA THR A 171 -36.54 12.22 19.89
C THR A 171 -35.11 12.08 20.38
N LEU A 172 -34.14 12.17 19.47
CA LEU A 172 -32.83 12.67 19.86
C LEU A 172 -33.06 13.98 20.64
N THR A 173 -32.66 14.00 21.91
CA THR A 173 -33.02 15.04 22.88
C THR A 173 -32.51 16.44 22.55
N ASP A 174 -31.77 16.60 21.47
CA ASP A 174 -31.36 17.89 20.92
C ASP A 174 -32.34 18.45 19.89
N THR A 175 -33.48 17.78 19.64
CA THR A 175 -34.49 18.10 18.62
C THR A 175 -34.01 17.98 17.18
N SER A 176 -32.85 17.36 16.95
CA SER A 176 -32.42 17.04 15.58
C SER A 176 -33.14 15.79 15.10
N ASP A 177 -33.82 15.92 13.98
CA ASP A 177 -34.45 14.81 13.27
C ASP A 177 -33.34 13.91 12.72
N ALA A 178 -33.30 12.64 13.15
CA ALA A 178 -32.27 11.70 12.72
C ALA A 178 -32.30 11.47 11.19
N ASP A 179 -33.46 11.67 10.55
CA ASP A 179 -33.59 11.64 9.09
C ASP A 179 -32.89 12.83 8.41
N ALA A 180 -32.75 13.97 9.09
CA ALA A 180 -32.00 15.11 8.59
C ALA A 180 -30.47 14.87 8.59
N LEU A 181 -29.99 13.83 9.27
CA LEU A 181 -28.56 13.47 9.31
C LEU A 181 -28.17 12.43 8.25
N HIS A 182 -29.14 11.63 7.76
CA HIS A 182 -28.89 10.55 6.79
C HIS A 182 -29.33 10.86 5.35
N ASP A 183 -29.89 12.04 5.08
CA ASP A 183 -30.11 12.47 3.71
C ASP A 183 -28.80 13.01 3.09
N HIS A 184 -28.01 12.12 2.48
CA HIS A 184 -26.95 12.52 1.54
C HIS A 184 -27.53 12.93 0.16
N GLY A 185 -28.85 12.94 0.02
CA GLY A 185 -29.56 13.54 -1.08
C GLY A 185 -29.43 15.05 -1.02
N ASN A 186 -28.27 15.53 -1.48
CA ASN A 186 -28.01 16.93 -1.75
C ASN A 186 -28.09 17.76 -0.46
N HIS A 187 -26.97 17.93 0.24
CA HIS A 187 -26.83 19.05 1.18
C HIS A 187 -27.26 20.30 0.42
N GLY A 188 -28.49 20.76 0.67
CA GLY A 188 -29.24 21.77 -0.10
C GLY A 188 -28.65 23.17 0.00
N VAL A 189 -27.33 23.26 0.20
CA VAL A 189 -26.55 24.44 -0.08
C VAL A 189 -26.59 24.63 -1.59
N THR A 190 -27.62 25.32 -2.05
CA THR A 190 -27.65 25.91 -3.39
C THR A 190 -26.47 26.85 -3.49
N HIS A 191 -25.34 26.32 -3.96
CA HIS A 191 -24.18 27.13 -4.27
C HIS A 191 -24.52 27.89 -5.54
N ASN A 192 -24.82 29.18 -5.39
CA ASN A 192 -24.90 30.08 -6.54
C ASN A 192 -23.49 30.20 -7.12
N LEU A 193 -23.19 29.38 -8.12
CA LEU A 193 -21.94 29.42 -8.85
C LEU A 193 -22.02 30.53 -9.90
N TYR A 194 -20.97 31.34 -9.97
CA TYR A 194 -20.88 32.43 -10.93
C TYR A 194 -19.55 32.36 -11.68
N SER A 195 -19.59 32.73 -12.97
CA SER A 195 -18.40 33.07 -13.74
C SER A 195 -18.22 34.59 -13.77
N VAL A 196 -17.00 35.07 -13.53
CA VAL A 196 -16.68 36.51 -13.51
C VAL A 196 -16.13 36.93 -14.87
N HIS A 197 -16.77 37.89 -15.53
CA HIS A 197 -16.33 38.44 -16.80
C HIS A 197 -15.91 39.90 -16.64
N THR A 198 -14.95 40.35 -17.45
CA THR A 198 -14.52 41.75 -17.52
C THR A 198 -14.62 42.23 -18.95
N TYR A 199 -15.43 43.25 -19.17
CA TYR A 199 -15.51 44.00 -20.42
C TYR A 199 -14.53 45.15 -20.35
N VAL A 200 -13.76 45.36 -21.41
CA VAL A 200 -12.80 46.47 -21.52
C VAL A 200 -13.27 47.33 -22.67
N PHE A 201 -13.57 48.59 -22.37
CA PHE A 201 -13.96 49.59 -23.35
C PHE A 201 -12.71 50.33 -23.78
N VAL A 202 -12.31 50.11 -25.02
CA VAL A 202 -11.23 50.87 -25.64
C VAL A 202 -11.78 52.19 -26.18
N PRO A 203 -11.04 53.30 -26.03
CA PRO A 203 -11.40 54.54 -26.67
C PRO A 203 -11.38 54.41 -28.19
N ASP A 204 -12.36 55.06 -28.84
CA ASP A 204 -12.44 55.19 -30.31
C ASP A 204 -11.36 56.16 -30.84
N ALA A 205 -10.72 56.91 -29.95
CA ALA A 205 -9.54 57.70 -30.25
C ALA A 205 -8.31 56.80 -30.44
N ALA A 206 -7.55 57.03 -31.52
CA ALA A 206 -6.27 56.36 -31.72
C ALA A 206 -5.34 56.60 -30.51
N LYS A 207 -4.50 55.62 -30.16
CA LYS A 207 -3.58 55.72 -29.02
C LYS A 207 -2.80 57.04 -29.03
N GLY A 208 -2.95 57.86 -27.99
CA GLY A 208 -2.32 59.18 -27.87
C GLY A 208 -3.10 60.34 -28.54
N VAL A 209 -4.36 60.14 -28.90
CA VAL A 209 -5.30 61.16 -29.38
C VAL A 209 -6.34 61.45 -28.29
N ASP A 210 -6.69 62.73 -28.15
CA ASP A 210 -7.66 63.20 -27.16
C ASP A 210 -9.05 62.59 -27.38
N ILE A 211 -9.68 62.07 -26.32
CA ILE A 211 -11.09 61.70 -26.30
C ILE A 211 -11.91 63.00 -26.20
N ALA A 212 -12.72 63.30 -27.22
CA ALA A 212 -13.57 64.48 -27.26
C ALA A 212 -14.95 64.24 -26.60
N ILE A 213 -15.64 65.33 -26.26
CA ILE A 213 -17.01 65.28 -25.75
C ILE A 213 -17.93 64.69 -26.82
N GLY A 214 -18.68 63.66 -26.44
CA GLY A 214 -19.59 62.95 -27.35
C GLY A 214 -18.92 61.86 -28.17
N ASP A 215 -17.62 61.59 -27.96
CA ASP A 215 -16.98 60.41 -28.52
C ASP A 215 -17.58 59.16 -27.88
N GLN A 216 -18.22 58.35 -28.72
CA GLN A 216 -18.72 57.05 -28.30
C GLN A 216 -17.53 56.12 -28.09
N GLN A 217 -17.50 55.45 -26.93
CA GLN A 217 -16.47 54.46 -26.65
C GLN A 217 -17.00 53.09 -27.09
N SER A 218 -16.10 52.14 -27.36
CA SER A 218 -16.42 50.86 -27.99
C SER A 218 -17.72 50.23 -27.47
N ILE A 219 -18.58 49.73 -28.36
CA ILE A 219 -19.78 48.97 -27.99
C ILE A 219 -19.39 47.50 -27.89
N VAL A 220 -19.73 46.87 -26.77
CA VAL A 220 -19.46 45.46 -26.53
C VAL A 220 -20.77 44.70 -26.51
N HIS A 221 -20.89 43.67 -27.34
CA HIS A 221 -22.02 42.76 -27.29
C HIS A 221 -21.88 41.79 -26.10
N HIS A 222 -22.84 41.83 -25.17
CA HIS A 222 -23.00 40.80 -24.16
C HIS A 222 -23.76 39.61 -24.75
N SER A 223 -23.05 38.53 -25.08
CA SER A 223 -23.57 37.32 -25.76
C SER A 223 -24.01 36.19 -24.82
N GLY A 224 -24.36 36.48 -23.57
CA GLY A 224 -24.78 35.47 -22.59
C GLY A 224 -26.29 35.29 -22.52
N ASP A 225 -26.75 34.04 -22.45
CA ASP A 225 -28.17 33.68 -22.27
C ASP A 225 -28.74 34.04 -20.89
N ASN A 226 -27.88 34.42 -19.95
CA ASN A 226 -28.25 34.76 -18.57
C ASN A 226 -28.06 36.25 -18.30
N ASN A 227 -28.89 36.78 -17.40
CA ASN A 227 -28.67 38.10 -16.85
C ASN A 227 -27.33 38.16 -16.10
N GLU A 228 -26.63 39.27 -16.23
CA GLU A 228 -25.37 39.52 -15.54
C GLU A 228 -25.56 40.56 -14.45
N THR A 229 -24.85 40.39 -13.34
CA THR A 229 -24.87 41.36 -12.24
C THR A 229 -23.55 42.10 -12.22
N VAL A 230 -23.59 43.42 -12.32
CA VAL A 230 -22.41 44.27 -12.17
C VAL A 230 -21.88 44.16 -10.74
N ILE A 231 -20.59 43.91 -10.62
CA ILE A 231 -19.91 43.80 -9.32
C ILE A 231 -18.89 44.92 -9.10
N ALA A 232 -18.33 45.48 -10.17
CA ALA A 232 -17.41 46.61 -10.10
C ALA A 232 -17.23 47.20 -11.48
N TRP A 233 -16.86 48.47 -11.54
CA TRP A 233 -16.23 49.06 -12.71
C TRP A 233 -15.07 49.94 -12.26
N GLY A 234 -14.23 50.34 -13.20
CA GLY A 234 -13.15 51.25 -12.92
C GLY A 234 -12.52 51.80 -14.18
N ILE A 235 -11.71 52.83 -13.98
CA ILE A 235 -10.93 53.49 -15.02
C ILE A 235 -9.46 53.46 -14.63
N ASP A 236 -8.61 53.06 -15.56
CA ASP A 236 -7.17 53.19 -15.46
C ASP A 236 -6.74 54.36 -16.36
N ALA A 237 -6.45 55.51 -15.75
CA ALA A 237 -5.99 56.69 -16.48
C ALA A 237 -4.46 56.65 -16.60
N GLU A 238 -3.94 56.63 -17.83
CA GLU A 238 -2.50 56.63 -18.14
C GLU A 238 -1.91 58.04 -18.02
N THR A 239 -2.72 59.07 -18.23
CA THR A 239 -2.38 60.50 -18.09
C THR A 239 -3.40 61.24 -17.23
N ALA A 240 -2.93 62.17 -16.40
CA ALA A 240 -3.74 62.86 -15.41
C ALA A 240 -4.57 64.00 -16.03
N PRO A 241 -5.90 64.06 -15.83
CA PRO A 241 -6.67 65.26 -16.12
C PRO A 241 -6.25 66.39 -15.17
N THR A 242 -5.62 67.45 -15.68
CA THR A 242 -5.43 68.68 -14.90
C THR A 242 -6.72 69.50 -14.91
N GLY A 243 -7.52 69.38 -13.84
CA GLY A 243 -8.57 70.35 -13.50
C GLY A 243 -9.98 70.09 -14.05
N ALA A 244 -10.27 68.93 -14.65
CA ALA A 244 -11.62 68.57 -15.13
C ALA A 244 -12.11 67.25 -14.52
N SER A 245 -13.43 67.10 -14.38
CA SER A 245 -14.06 65.82 -14.02
C SER A 245 -14.59 65.12 -15.28
N LEU A 246 -14.49 63.80 -15.33
CA LEU A 246 -15.10 62.98 -16.37
C LEU A 246 -16.46 62.51 -15.88
N ASN A 247 -17.52 62.75 -16.65
CA ASN A 247 -18.78 62.07 -16.44
C ASN A 247 -18.76 60.80 -17.28
N ILE A 248 -18.74 59.67 -16.61
CA ILE A 248 -18.82 58.37 -17.26
C ILE A 248 -20.23 57.88 -17.09
N GLN A 249 -20.92 57.60 -18.20
CA GLN A 249 -22.22 56.96 -18.22
C GLN A 249 -22.10 55.58 -18.88
N LEU A 250 -22.39 54.54 -18.11
CA LEU A 250 -22.43 53.15 -18.56
C LEU A 250 -23.89 52.76 -18.75
N GLU A 251 -24.21 52.17 -19.90
CA GLU A 251 -25.59 51.82 -20.26
C GLU A 251 -25.66 50.52 -21.05
N PHE A 252 -26.82 49.86 -21.05
CA PHE A 252 -27.12 48.75 -21.96
C PHE A 252 -28.38 49.00 -22.79
N GLY A 253 -28.38 48.51 -24.03
CA GLY A 253 -29.48 48.68 -24.96
C GLY A 253 -30.70 47.84 -24.59
N ASN A 254 -31.84 48.11 -25.22
CA ASN A 254 -33.02 47.25 -25.14
C ASN A 254 -32.95 46.02 -26.06
N THR A 255 -31.97 45.96 -26.96
CA THR A 255 -31.69 44.88 -27.94
C THR A 255 -30.19 44.59 -28.03
N ASP A 256 -29.82 43.50 -28.71
CA ASP A 256 -28.44 43.11 -29.06
C ASP A 256 -28.00 43.60 -30.46
N ASP A 257 -28.92 44.13 -31.25
CA ASP A 257 -28.63 44.68 -32.58
C ASP A 257 -28.44 46.21 -32.53
N LEU A 258 -27.29 46.67 -33.06
CA LEU A 258 -26.90 48.07 -33.02
C LEU A 258 -27.85 48.96 -33.82
N ASP A 259 -28.40 48.43 -34.91
CA ASP A 259 -29.28 49.18 -35.81
C ASP A 259 -30.69 49.35 -35.22
N ASP A 260 -31.06 48.54 -34.21
CA ASP A 260 -32.41 48.49 -33.63
C ASP A 260 -32.50 49.06 -32.20
N VAL A 261 -31.41 49.63 -31.66
CA VAL A 261 -31.43 50.16 -30.28
C VAL A 261 -32.30 51.42 -30.18
N ALA A 262 -33.50 51.25 -29.64
CA ALA A 262 -34.46 52.34 -29.43
C ALA A 262 -34.31 53.05 -28.07
N SER A 263 -33.67 52.41 -27.09
CA SER A 263 -33.45 52.99 -25.77
C SER A 263 -32.27 52.35 -25.05
N TRP A 264 -31.62 53.13 -24.19
CA TRP A 264 -30.50 52.72 -23.35
C TRP A 264 -30.92 52.82 -21.87
N THR A 265 -30.62 51.78 -21.11
CA THR A 265 -30.86 51.70 -19.67
C THR A 265 -29.56 51.96 -18.94
N GLU A 266 -29.57 52.93 -18.03
CA GLU A 266 -28.40 53.29 -17.23
C GLU A 266 -27.99 52.11 -16.32
N ILE A 267 -26.72 51.74 -16.42
CA ILE A 267 -26.01 50.89 -15.46
C ILE A 267 -25.48 51.78 -14.34
N ASP A 268 -24.83 52.89 -14.73
CA ASP A 268 -24.27 53.89 -13.82
C ASP A 268 -23.98 55.22 -14.56
N ALA A 269 -23.98 56.32 -13.81
CA ALA A 269 -23.46 57.63 -14.19
C ALA A 269 -22.67 58.26 -13.03
N GLU A 270 -21.35 58.44 -13.18
CA GLU A 270 -20.52 59.06 -12.14
C GLU A 270 -19.64 60.19 -12.68
N VAL A 271 -19.53 61.26 -11.89
CA VAL A 271 -18.60 62.37 -12.09
C VAL A 271 -17.30 62.05 -11.37
N LEU A 272 -16.32 61.55 -12.09
CA LEU A 272 -15.01 61.18 -11.57
C LEU A 272 -14.00 62.30 -11.71
N ALA A 273 -13.53 62.80 -10.56
CA ALA A 273 -12.35 63.63 -10.48
C ALA A 273 -11.09 62.74 -10.47
N ILE A 274 -10.39 62.68 -11.60
CA ILE A 274 -9.10 62.00 -11.73
C ILE A 274 -8.03 63.08 -11.87
N SER A 275 -7.02 63.07 -10.99
CA SER A 275 -6.00 64.13 -10.92
C SER A 275 -4.56 63.61 -11.06
N ALA A 276 -4.39 62.31 -11.30
CA ALA A 276 -3.10 61.64 -11.44
C ALA A 276 -3.27 60.33 -12.24
N LYS A 277 -2.16 59.78 -12.77
CA LYS A 277 -2.12 58.39 -13.25
C LYS A 277 -2.61 57.48 -12.12
N SER A 278 -3.80 56.92 -12.28
CA SER A 278 -4.45 56.19 -11.21
C SER A 278 -5.52 55.25 -11.74
N VAL A 279 -5.62 54.10 -11.07
CA VAL A 279 -6.79 53.24 -11.18
C VAL A 279 -7.79 53.74 -10.15
N LYS A 280 -8.96 54.18 -10.62
CA LYS A 280 -10.09 54.53 -9.76
C LYS A 280 -11.10 53.40 -9.78
N PHE A 281 -11.43 52.91 -8.60
CA PHE A 281 -12.49 51.96 -8.35
C PHE A 281 -13.62 52.70 -7.69
N THR A 282 -14.83 52.53 -8.20
CA THR A 282 -16.04 53.09 -7.61
C THR A 282 -16.88 51.93 -7.12
N GLY A 283 -16.95 51.80 -5.79
CA GLY A 283 -17.57 50.65 -5.12
C GLY A 283 -19.08 50.79 -4.89
N SER A 284 -19.72 51.83 -5.42
CA SER A 284 -21.10 52.19 -5.08
C SER A 284 -22.18 51.41 -5.86
N PHE A 285 -21.81 50.54 -6.81
CA PHE A 285 -22.78 49.79 -7.62
C PHE A 285 -22.79 48.32 -7.25
N THR A 286 -23.53 48.05 -6.18
CA THR A 286 -23.85 46.70 -5.76
C THR A 286 -25.12 46.26 -6.52
N ASN A 287 -24.95 45.55 -7.64
CA ASN A 287 -25.96 44.69 -8.29
C ASN A 287 -26.88 45.24 -9.41
N ALA A 288 -26.46 46.23 -10.22
CA ALA A 288 -27.17 46.51 -11.48
C ALA A 288 -27.24 45.22 -12.34
N THR A 289 -28.43 44.88 -12.83
CA THR A 289 -28.67 43.65 -13.60
C THR A 289 -28.77 43.99 -15.08
N ILE A 290 -27.79 43.53 -15.86
CA ILE A 290 -27.77 43.62 -17.32
C ILE A 290 -28.54 42.42 -17.85
N THR A 291 -29.59 42.67 -18.63
CA THR A 291 -30.37 41.58 -19.25
C THR A 291 -29.51 40.79 -20.23
N ALA A 292 -29.75 39.49 -20.34
CA ALA A 292 -29.16 38.60 -21.34
C ALA A 292 -29.25 39.19 -22.77
N ASN A 293 -28.24 38.92 -23.61
CA ASN A 293 -28.19 39.31 -25.03
C ASN A 293 -28.48 40.79 -25.26
N ARG A 294 -27.57 41.67 -24.80
CA ARG A 294 -27.70 43.14 -24.95
C ARG A 294 -26.39 43.78 -25.40
N LEU A 295 -26.48 44.91 -26.07
CA LEU A 295 -25.32 45.77 -26.29
C LEU A 295 -25.03 46.57 -25.02
N ILE A 296 -23.76 46.62 -24.63
CA ILE A 296 -23.27 47.48 -23.55
C ILE A 296 -22.43 48.58 -24.19
N ARG A 297 -22.67 49.82 -23.79
CA ARG A 297 -21.89 50.97 -24.21
C ARG A 297 -21.41 51.79 -23.04
N MET A 298 -20.42 52.62 -23.33
CA MET A 298 -19.97 53.69 -22.46
C MET A 298 -20.02 55.01 -23.21
N ASN A 299 -20.65 56.01 -22.60
CA ASN A 299 -20.57 57.39 -23.03
C ASN A 299 -19.68 58.15 -22.04
N VAL A 300 -18.73 58.93 -22.56
CA VAL A 300 -17.89 59.80 -21.75
C VAL A 300 -18.27 61.24 -22.07
N ASP A 301 -18.93 61.89 -21.13
CA ASP A 301 -19.28 63.30 -21.21
C ASP A 301 -18.31 64.11 -20.34
N GLN A 302 -17.78 65.21 -20.84
CA GLN A 302 -16.91 66.06 -20.03
C GLN A 302 -17.74 67.11 -19.28
N VAL A 303 -17.59 67.22 -17.96
CA VAL A 303 -18.06 68.40 -17.21
C VAL A 303 -16.86 69.24 -16.77
N GLY A 304 -16.64 70.31 -17.53
CA GLY A 304 -15.73 71.40 -17.19
C GLY A 304 -14.41 71.41 -17.96
N SER A 305 -14.32 72.29 -18.97
CA SER A 305 -13.15 72.74 -19.76
C SER A 305 -12.31 71.68 -20.48
N THR A 306 -12.13 71.86 -21.79
CA THR A 306 -11.26 71.09 -22.72
C THR A 306 -9.98 70.57 -22.07
N VAL A 307 -9.82 69.25 -21.95
CA VAL A 307 -8.57 68.64 -21.46
C VAL A 307 -8.03 67.72 -22.54
N ALA A 308 -6.94 68.16 -23.17
CA ALA A 308 -6.13 67.35 -24.06
C ALA A 308 -5.37 66.26 -23.28
N GLY A 309 -5.20 65.09 -23.90
CA GLY A 309 -4.27 64.03 -23.51
C GLY A 309 -4.82 63.02 -22.53
N GLN A 310 -6.08 62.60 -22.63
CA GLN A 310 -6.71 61.65 -21.72
C GLN A 310 -6.70 60.23 -22.29
N ASP A 311 -5.60 59.50 -22.11
CA ASP A 311 -5.57 58.08 -22.40
C ASP A 311 -6.01 57.32 -21.14
N GLY A 312 -7.13 56.58 -21.22
CA GLY A 312 -7.59 55.74 -20.14
C GLY A 312 -8.36 54.53 -20.62
N SER A 313 -8.25 53.41 -19.92
CA SER A 313 -9.03 52.20 -20.19
C SER A 313 -10.11 52.04 -19.14
N VAL A 314 -11.36 51.95 -19.57
CA VAL A 314 -12.48 51.67 -18.66
C VAL A 314 -12.81 50.20 -18.75
N TRP A 315 -13.12 49.60 -17.61
CA TRP A 315 -13.53 48.21 -17.54
C TRP A 315 -14.75 48.05 -16.65
N LEU A 316 -15.59 47.09 -17.01
CA LEU A 316 -16.78 46.68 -16.29
C LEU A 316 -16.64 45.21 -15.93
N ARG A 317 -16.75 44.88 -14.65
CA ARG A 317 -16.72 43.52 -14.14
C ARG A 317 -18.11 43.08 -13.71
N VAL A 318 -18.49 41.91 -14.17
CA VAL A 318 -19.80 41.31 -13.94
C VAL A 318 -19.67 39.88 -13.43
N LYS A 319 -20.68 39.42 -12.69
CA LYS A 319 -20.87 38.00 -12.39
C LYS A 319 -22.04 37.46 -13.23
N ARG A 320 -21.81 36.34 -13.91
CA ARG A 320 -22.80 35.61 -14.68
C ARG A 320 -23.16 34.32 -13.93
N PRO A 321 -24.44 34.04 -13.65
CA PRO A 321 -24.85 32.77 -13.09
C PRO A 321 -24.40 31.63 -14.01
N LEU A 322 -23.72 30.63 -13.44
CA LEU A 322 -23.48 29.36 -14.12
C LEU A 322 -24.78 28.57 -14.02
N VAL A 323 -25.39 28.24 -15.16
CA VAL A 323 -26.50 27.29 -15.16
C VAL A 323 -25.92 25.93 -14.78
N THR A 324 -26.36 25.38 -13.65
CA THR A 324 -26.21 23.96 -13.33
C THR A 324 -27.44 23.21 -13.80
#